data_AF-A0A1J3HWK9-F1
#
_entry.id   AF-A0A1J3HWK9-F1
#
_cell.length_a   1.000
_cell.length_b   1.000
_cell.length_c   1.000
_cell.angle_alpha   90.00
_cell.angle_beta   90.00
_cell.angle_gamma   90.00
#
_symmetry.space_group_name_H-M   'P 1'
#
loop_
_entity.id
_entity.type
_entity.pdbx_description
1 polymer ?
#
loop_
_entity_poly.entity_id
_entity_poly.type
_entity_poly.pdbx_seq_one_letter_code
_entity_poly.pdbx_strand_id
1 'polypeptide(L)'
;GNIAGARQIFERWMNWSPDQQGWLLFIKFELKYREIERARSIYERFVLCHPNVSAYLRYAKFEMKSGDVELARKVYIRATEMFTDDEEAEILFVAFAE
;
A
#
# COMPACT_ATOMS: atom_id res chain seq x y z
N GLY A 1 -0.83 -25.84 -0.19
CA GLY A 1 0.41 -25.18 -0.63
C GLY A 1 1.09 -24.54 0.57
N ASN A 2 2.41 -24.56 0.66
CA ASN A 2 3.16 -24.06 1.81
C ASN A 2 3.20 -22.51 1.83
N ILE A 3 2.13 -21.90 2.34
CA ILE A 3 1.98 -20.43 2.43
C ILE A 3 3.03 -19.83 3.38
N ALA A 4 3.34 -20.53 4.47
CA ALA A 4 4.35 -20.10 5.44
C ALA A 4 5.75 -20.02 4.82
N GLY A 5 6.13 -20.98 3.97
CA GLY A 5 7.39 -20.96 3.25
C GLY A 5 7.46 -19.81 2.24
N ALA A 6 6.38 -19.57 1.48
CA ALA A 6 6.31 -18.44 0.55
C ALA A 6 6.46 -17.09 1.28
N ARG A 7 5.83 -16.94 2.45
CA ARG A 7 5.96 -15.73 3.29
C ARG A 7 7.38 -15.48 3.76
N GLN A 8 8.10 -16.51 4.21
CA GLN A 8 9.50 -16.36 4.62
C GLN A 8 10.39 -15.87 3.46
N ILE A 9 10.13 -16.34 2.24
CA ILE A 9 10.84 -15.87 1.05
C ILE A 9 10.54 -14.40 0.79
N PHE A 10 9.26 -13.99 0.87
CA PHE A 10 8.86 -12.59 0.71
C PHE A 10 9.46 -11.70 1.80
N GLU A 11 9.41 -12.10 3.07
CA GLU A 11 10.00 -11.36 4.19
C GLU A 11 11.52 -11.19 4.01
N ARG A 12 12.20 -12.26 3.60
CA ARG A 12 13.63 -12.20 3.29
C ARG A 12 13.91 -11.30 2.08
N TRP A 13 13.02 -11.28 1.10
CA TRP A 13 13.11 -10.39 -0.04
C TRP A 13 12.92 -8.94 0.36
N MET A 14 12.00 -8.62 1.28
CA MET A 14 11.80 -7.27 1.81
C MET A 14 13.00 -6.74 2.58
N ASN A 15 13.78 -7.61 3.22
CA ASN A 15 15.03 -7.23 3.87
C ASN A 15 16.08 -6.66 2.90
N TRP A 16 15.94 -6.94 1.60
CA TRP A 16 16.83 -6.43 0.56
C TRP A 16 16.33 -5.10 -0.03
N SER A 17 15.26 -4.52 0.53
CA SER A 17 14.61 -3.30 0.03
C SER A 17 14.35 -3.36 -1.48
N PRO A 18 13.50 -4.29 -1.94
CA PRO A 18 13.22 -4.46 -3.35
C PRO A 18 12.46 -3.26 -3.91
N ASP A 19 12.49 -3.12 -5.24
CA ASP A 19 11.73 -2.11 -5.96
C ASP A 19 10.22 -2.15 -5.61
N GLN A 20 9.51 -1.06 -5.87
CA GLN A 20 8.06 -0.95 -5.66
C GLN A 20 7.28 -2.17 -6.18
N GLN A 21 7.70 -2.76 -7.30
CA GLN A 21 7.08 -3.99 -7.82
C GLN A 21 7.14 -5.16 -6.83
N GLY A 22 8.25 -5.36 -6.12
CA GLY A 22 8.40 -6.46 -5.15
C GLY A 22 7.37 -6.38 -4.02
N TRP A 23 7.18 -5.19 -3.47
CA TRP A 23 6.15 -4.92 -2.46
C TRP A 23 4.74 -5.23 -2.98
N LEU A 24 4.44 -4.79 -4.20
CA LEU A 24 3.13 -5.03 -4.83
C LEU A 24 2.85 -6.50 -5.10
N LEU A 25 3.88 -7.29 -5.47
CA LEU A 25 3.76 -8.73 -5.62
C LEU A 25 3.43 -9.42 -4.29
N PHE A 26 4.05 -8.99 -3.20
CA PHE A 26 3.78 -9.55 -1.87
C PHE A 26 2.36 -9.22 -1.38
N ILE A 27 1.93 -7.99 -1.59
CA ILE A 27 0.56 -7.57 -1.31
C ILE A 27 -0.44 -8.41 -2.12
N LYS A 28 -0.24 -8.53 -3.44
CA LYS A 28 -1.11 -9.37 -4.30
C LYS A 28 -1.16 -10.81 -3.83
N PHE A 29 -0.05 -11.34 -3.33
CA PHE A 29 0.02 -12.67 -2.75
C PHE A 29 -0.89 -12.78 -1.51
N GLU A 30 -0.77 -11.90 -0.52
CA GLU A 30 -1.62 -11.95 0.69
C GLU A 30 -3.11 -11.69 0.35
N LEU A 31 -3.41 -10.81 -0.60
CA LEU A 31 -4.78 -10.59 -1.09
C LEU A 31 -5.40 -11.85 -1.73
N LYS A 32 -4.59 -12.65 -2.44
CA LYS A 32 -5.05 -13.92 -3.02
C LYS A 32 -5.48 -14.92 -1.94
N TYR A 33 -4.86 -14.87 -0.77
CA TYR A 33 -5.21 -15.70 0.38
C TYR A 33 -6.25 -15.05 1.31
N ARG A 34 -6.80 -13.89 0.94
CA ARG A 34 -7.77 -13.10 1.73
C ARG A 34 -7.22 -12.61 3.08
N GLU A 35 -5.90 -12.45 3.17
CA GLU A 35 -5.21 -12.00 4.39
C GLU A 35 -5.07 -10.47 4.36
N ILE A 36 -6.20 -9.79 4.54
CA ILE A 36 -6.32 -8.32 4.42
C ILE A 36 -5.47 -7.60 5.48
N GLU A 37 -5.48 -8.08 6.71
CA GLU A 37 -4.71 -7.48 7.81
C GLU A 37 -3.19 -7.55 7.54
N ARG A 38 -2.71 -8.65 6.97
CA ARG A 38 -1.31 -8.78 6.58
C ARG A 38 -0.97 -7.87 5.40
N ALA A 39 -1.84 -7.82 4.38
CA ALA A 39 -1.67 -6.91 3.26
C ALA A 39 -1.57 -5.44 3.75
N ARG A 40 -2.36 -5.05 4.75
CA ARG A 40 -2.30 -3.73 5.39
C ARG A 40 -0.93 -3.45 6.02
N SER A 41 -0.42 -4.36 6.86
CA SER A 41 0.91 -4.17 7.47
C SER A 41 2.03 -4.09 6.44
N ILE A 42 1.91 -4.81 5.31
CA ILE A 42 2.88 -4.72 4.21
C ILE A 42 2.77 -3.36 3.50
N TYR A 43 1.55 -2.86 3.26
CA TYR A 43 1.34 -1.53 2.70
C TYR A 43 1.90 -0.41 3.59
N GLU A 44 1.72 -0.51 4.91
CA GLU A 44 2.30 0.46 5.86
C GLU A 44 3.83 0.47 5.77
N ARG A 45 4.48 -0.69 5.72
CA ARG A 45 5.93 -0.78 5.50
C ARG A 45 6.33 -0.23 4.14
N PHE A 46 5.54 -0.49 3.10
CA PHE A 46 5.79 -0.03 1.74
C PHE A 46 5.77 1.51 1.63
N VAL A 47 4.78 2.19 2.23
CA VAL A 47 4.73 3.67 2.23
C VAL A 47 5.82 4.31 3.09
N LEU A 48 6.33 3.59 4.11
CA LEU A 48 7.47 4.04 4.91
C LEU A 48 8.81 3.87 4.19
N CYS A 49 9.00 2.77 3.45
CA CYS A 49 10.20 2.55 2.65
C CYS A 49 10.24 3.43 1.40
N HIS A 50 9.09 3.65 0.77
CA HIS A 50 8.95 4.44 -0.46
C HIS A 50 7.82 5.46 -0.29
N PRO A 51 8.11 6.63 0.33
CA PRO A 51 7.14 7.70 0.48
C PRO A 51 6.94 8.40 -0.87
N ASN A 52 6.17 7.78 -1.76
CA ASN A 52 5.79 8.30 -3.08
C ASN A 52 4.26 8.42 -3.16
N VAL A 53 3.71 9.42 -3.87
CA VAL A 53 2.25 9.58 -4.03
C VAL A 53 1.61 8.31 -4.59
N SER A 54 2.24 7.72 -5.60
CA SER A 54 1.82 6.44 -6.17
C SER A 54 1.69 5.30 -5.15
N ALA A 55 2.49 5.29 -4.08
CA ALA A 55 2.41 4.31 -3.01
C ALA A 55 1.20 4.57 -2.09
N TYR A 56 1.01 5.82 -1.66
CA TYR A 56 -0.11 6.24 -0.84
C TYR A 56 -1.46 6.06 -1.57
N LEU A 57 -1.54 6.42 -2.85
CA LEU A 57 -2.73 6.25 -3.68
C LEU A 57 -3.14 4.78 -3.77
N ARG A 58 -2.16 3.88 -3.96
CA ARG A 58 -2.41 2.43 -3.98
C ARG A 58 -2.87 1.91 -2.63
N TYR A 59 -2.32 2.45 -1.54
CA TYR A 59 -2.73 2.06 -0.19
C TYR A 59 -4.15 2.53 0.11
N ALA A 60 -4.49 3.76 -0.21
CA ALA A 60 -5.84 4.30 -0.03
C ALA A 60 -6.88 3.55 -0.87
N LYS A 61 -6.58 3.25 -2.15
CA LYS A 61 -7.44 2.40 -3.00
C LYS A 61 -7.64 0.99 -2.43
N PHE A 62 -6.60 0.44 -1.80
CA PHE A 62 -6.70 -0.86 -1.13
C PHE A 62 -7.65 -0.80 0.07
N GLU A 63 -7.50 0.19 0.96
CA GLU A 63 -8.37 0.37 2.14
C GLU A 63 -9.82 0.66 1.76
N MET A 64 -10.04 1.44 0.69
CA MET A 64 -11.38 1.68 0.16
C MET A 64 -12.03 0.39 -0.38
N LYS A 65 -11.22 -0.51 -0.96
CA LYS A 65 -11.67 -1.83 -1.42
C LYS A 65 -11.84 -2.85 -0.28
N SER A 66 -11.10 -2.72 0.82
CA SER A 66 -11.30 -3.56 2.01
C SER A 66 -12.54 -3.17 2.80
N GLY A 67 -13.06 -1.96 2.59
CA GLY A 67 -14.26 -1.42 3.25
C GLY A 67 -13.93 -0.44 4.39
N ASP A 68 -12.66 -0.14 4.62
CA ASP A 68 -12.18 0.73 5.71
C ASP A 68 -12.00 2.17 5.21
N VAL A 69 -13.13 2.84 4.94
CA VAL A 69 -13.16 4.21 4.39
C VAL A 69 -12.48 5.23 5.31
N GLU A 70 -12.60 5.05 6.63
CA GLU A 70 -11.93 5.92 7.60
C GLU A 70 -10.41 5.82 7.51
N LEU A 71 -9.87 4.61 7.31
CA LEU A 71 -8.44 4.42 7.17
C LEU A 71 -7.95 4.97 5.82
N ALA A 72 -8.70 4.72 4.74
CA ALA A 72 -8.43 5.31 3.44
C ALA A 72 -8.32 6.84 3.53
N ARG A 73 -9.26 7.50 4.24
CA ARG A 73 -9.22 8.95 4.46
C ARG A 73 -7.97 9.39 5.22
N LYS A 74 -7.56 8.67 6.28
CA LYS A 74 -6.32 8.99 7.02
C LYS A 74 -5.09 8.88 6.12
N VAL A 75 -5.04 7.89 5.25
CA VAL A 75 -3.96 7.71 4.27
C VAL A 75 -3.94 8.86 3.26
N TYR A 76 -5.12 9.28 2.78
CA TYR A 76 -5.27 10.43 1.89
C TYR A 76 -4.78 11.73 2.56
N ILE A 77 -5.20 12.00 3.80
CA ILE A 77 -4.76 13.18 4.55
C ILE A 77 -3.23 13.17 4.70
N ARG A 78 -2.67 12.04 5.11
CA ARG A 78 -1.21 11.90 5.25
C ARG A 78 -0.48 12.12 3.93
N ALA A 79 -1.04 11.66 2.82
CA ALA A 79 -0.50 11.92 1.50
C ALA A 79 -0.59 13.41 1.13
N THR A 80 -1.74 14.08 1.36
CA THR A 80 -1.86 15.51 1.10
C THR A 80 -0.89 16.35 1.93
N GLU A 81 -0.63 15.97 3.18
CA GLU A 81 0.33 16.67 4.05
C GLU A 81 1.78 16.46 3.60
N MET A 82 2.09 15.33 2.98
CA MET A 82 3.43 15.01 2.49
C MET A 82 3.72 15.64 1.11
N PHE A 83 2.69 15.77 0.25
CA PHE A 83 2.81 16.19 -1.15
C PHE A 83 1.99 17.45 -1.42
N THR A 84 2.14 18.46 -0.57
CA THR A 84 1.33 19.69 -0.60
C THR A 84 1.56 20.58 -1.84
N ASP A 85 2.64 20.33 -2.61
CA ASP A 85 3.16 21.25 -3.63
C ASP A 85 3.11 20.70 -5.07
N ASP A 86 2.77 19.41 -5.26
CA ASP A 86 2.88 18.74 -6.57
C ASP A 86 1.53 18.59 -7.30
N GLU A 87 1.56 18.58 -8.64
CA GLU A 87 0.46 18.18 -9.55
C GLU A 87 -0.20 16.85 -9.13
N GLU A 88 0.53 16.00 -8.40
CA GLU A 88 0.05 14.73 -7.88
C GLU A 88 -1.05 14.87 -6.81
N ALA A 89 -1.17 16.02 -6.14
CA ALA A 89 -2.28 16.31 -5.22
C ALA A 89 -3.62 16.39 -5.98
N GLU A 90 -3.62 16.89 -7.21
CA GLU A 90 -4.82 16.97 -8.04
C GLU A 90 -5.33 15.56 -8.41
N ILE A 91 -4.41 14.64 -8.73
CA ILE A 91 -4.71 13.21 -8.95
C ILE A 91 -5.30 12.58 -7.68
N LEU A 92 -4.81 12.99 -6.51
CA LEU A 92 -5.27 12.51 -5.23
C LEU A 92 -6.72 12.97 -4.92
N PHE A 93 -7.05 14.22 -5.23
CA PHE A 93 -8.42 14.75 -5.10
C PHE A 93 -9.39 14.09 -6.08
N VAL A 94 -9.00 13.90 -7.34
CA VAL A 94 -9.83 13.20 -8.34
C VAL A 94 -10.10 11.77 -7.92
N ALA A 95 -9.08 11.04 -7.43
CA ALA A 95 -9.23 9.66 -6.98
C ALA A 95 -10.07 9.48 -5.70
N PHE A 96 -10.33 10.56 -4.96
CA PHE A 96 -11.24 10.55 -3.81
C PHE A 96 -12.68 10.92 -4.20
N ALA A 97 -12.86 11.63 -5.32
CA ALA A 97 -14.16 12.11 -5.80
C ALA A 97 -14.92 11.11 -6.70
N GLU A 98 -14.22 10.10 -7.25
CA GLU A 98 -14.79 8.95 -7.99
C GLU A 98 -15.15 7.78 -7.05
#